data_AF-A0A929NKW0-F1
#
_entry.id   AF-A0A929NKW0-F1
#
_cell.length_a   1.000
_cell.length_b   1.000
_cell.length_c   1.000
_cell.angle_alpha   90.00
_cell.angle_beta   90.00
_cell.angle_gamma   90.00
#
_symmetry.space_group_name_H-M   'P 1'
#
loop_
_entity.id
_entity.type
_entity.pdbx_description
1 polymer ?
#
loop_
_entity_poly.entity_id
_entity_poly.type
_entity_poly.pdbx_seq_one_letter_code
_entity_poly.pdbx_strand_id
1 'polypeptide(L)' 'MGLIVDTNIFIDAENGRFDLSRLEQYAGHGDAYIAAITVAELYLGVHLAANDDSRVRREA' A
#
# COMPACT_ATOMS: atom_id res chain seq x y z
N MET A 1 -17.17 -11.12 4.64
CA MET A 1 -16.66 -10.68 3.32
C MET A 1 -15.15 -10.51 3.48
N GLY A 2 -14.43 -9.78 2.64
CA GLY A 2 -13.03 -9.41 2.91
C GLY A 2 -12.78 -7.98 2.43
N LEU A 3 -11.70 -7.37 2.89
CA LEU A 3 -11.27 -6.05 2.46
C LEU A 3 -10.13 -6.20 1.45
N ILE A 4 -10.30 -5.74 0.22
CA ILE A 4 -9.18 -5.64 -0.74
C ILE A 4 -8.63 -4.22 -0.66
N VAL A 5 -7.34 -4.09 -0.37
CA VAL A 5 -6.69 -2.79 -0.21
C VAL A 5 -6.09 -2.35 -1.55
N ASP A 6 -6.50 -1.18 -2.03
CA ASP A 6 -6.00 -0.56 -3.26
C ASP A 6 -4.60 0.04 -3.09
N THR A 7 -3.89 0.21 -4.20
CA THR A 7 -2.53 0.75 -4.27
C THR A 7 -2.41 2.13 -3.63
N ASN A 8 -3.42 2.99 -3.82
CA ASN A 8 -3.37 4.35 -3.29
C ASN A 8 -3.31 4.41 -1.76
N ILE A 9 -3.88 3.42 -1.05
CA ILE A 9 -3.82 3.36 0.42
C ILE A 9 -2.38 3.18 0.90
N PHE A 10 -1.62 2.31 0.23
CA PHE A 10 -0.19 2.10 0.54
C PHE A 10 0.65 3.33 0.19
N ILE A 11 0.39 3.95 -0.97
CA ILE A 11 1.08 5.19 -1.39
C ILE A 11 0.78 6.34 -0.42
N ASP A 12 -0.47 6.48 0.03
CA ASP A 12 -0.85 7.50 0.99
C ASP A 12 -0.20 7.25 2.36
N ALA A 13 -0.08 5.98 2.78
CA ALA A 13 0.62 5.63 4.00
C ALA A 13 2.12 5.94 3.93
N GLU A 14 2.80 5.61 2.82
CA GLU A 14 4.21 5.95 2.58
C GLU A 14 4.45 7.48 2.66
N ASN A 15 3.51 8.25 2.12
CA ASN A 15 3.57 9.71 2.09
C ASN A 15 3.08 10.37 3.40
N GLY A 16 2.70 9.58 4.41
CA GLY A 16 2.18 10.09 5.69
C GLY A 16 0.79 10.75 5.59
N ARG A 17 0.05 10.51 4.50
CA ARG A 17 -1.33 11.00 4.29
C ARG A 17 -2.39 10.05 4.86
N PHE A 18 -2.03 8.80 5.12
CA PHE A 18 -2.92 7.79 5.67
C PHE A 18 -2.23 6.97 6.77
N ASP A 19 -2.99 6.59 7.80
CA ASP A 19 -2.53 5.69 8.85
C ASP A 19 -3.20 4.33 8.65
N LEU A 20 -2.41 3.28 8.40
CA LEU A 20 -2.90 1.93 8.16
C LEU A 20 -3.70 1.36 9.33
N SER A 21 -3.49 1.84 10.56
CA SER A 21 -4.31 1.43 11.72
C SER A 21 -5.79 1.77 11.53
N ARG A 22 -6.11 2.78 10.70
CA ARG A 22 -7.50 3.14 10.37
C ARG A 22 -8.24 2.04 9.61
N LEU A 23 -7.54 1.05 9.04
CA LEU A 23 -8.19 -0.11 8.42
C LEU A 23 -8.96 -0.96 9.44
N GLU A 24 -8.64 -0.86 10.73
CA GLU A 24 -9.36 -1.53 11.83
C GLU A 24 -10.86 -1.16 11.85
N GLN A 25 -11.23 0.03 11.38
CA GLN A 25 -12.64 0.43 11.27
C GLN A 25 -13.44 -0.46 10.31
N TYR A 26 -12.75 -1.21 9.44
CA TYR A 26 -13.33 -2.16 8.50
C TYR A 26 -13.19 -3.61 8.96
N ALA A 27 -12.74 -3.89 10.18
CA ALA A 27 -12.58 -5.26 10.70
C ALA A 27 -13.87 -6.10 10.61
N GLY A 28 -15.04 -5.46 10.67
CA GLY A 28 -16.34 -6.12 10.46
C GLY A 28 -16.54 -6.70 9.05
N HIS A 29 -15.74 -6.29 8.07
CA HIS A 29 -15.79 -6.83 6.72
C HIS A 29 -15.06 -8.17 6.58
N GLY A 30 -14.14 -8.52 7.50
CA GLY A 30 -13.30 -9.72 7.45
C GLY A 30 -11.82 -9.38 7.32
N ASP A 31 -11.00 -10.35 6.88
CA ASP A 31 -9.56 -10.14 6.70
C ASP A 31 -9.24 -9.14 5.58
N ALA A 32 -8.06 -8.53 5.66
CA ALA A 32 -7.51 -7.68 4.63
C ALA A 32 -6.67 -8.51 3.64
N TYR A 33 -6.82 -8.20 2.36
CA TYR A 33 -6.16 -8.85 1.23
C TYR A 33 -5.54 -7.79 0.32
N ILE A 34 -4.48 -8.19 -0.38
CA ILE A 34 -3.85 -7.38 -1.44
C ILE A 34 -4.00 -8.13 -2.76
N ALA A 35 -4.43 -7.42 -3.82
CA ALA A 35 -4.51 -8.02 -5.13
C ALA A 35 -3.11 -8.18 -5.74
N ALA A 36 -2.87 -9.22 -6.54
CA ALA A 36 -1.61 -9.39 -7.25
C ALA A 36 -1.29 -8.20 -8.18
N ILE A 37 -2.33 -7.54 -8.71
CA ILE A 37 -2.19 -6.31 -9.52
C ILE A 37 -1.64 -5.16 -8.66
N THR A 38 -2.17 -4.95 -7.45
CA THR A 38 -1.66 -3.96 -6.48
C THR A 38 -0.18 -4.20 -6.15
N VAL A 39 0.22 -5.47 -5.97
CA VAL A 39 1.64 -5.81 -5.77
C VAL A 39 2.49 -5.43 -6.99
N ALA A 40 2.01 -5.70 -8.21
CA ALA A 40 2.72 -5.35 -9.44
C ALA A 40 2.86 -3.83 -9.61
N GLU A 41 1.84 -3.05 -9.26
CA GLU A 41 1.88 -1.59 -9.28
C GLU A 41 2.89 -1.03 -8.27
N LEU A 42 2.88 -1.54 -7.03
CA LEU A 42 3.85 -1.16 -6.00
C LEU A 42 5.27 -1.51 -6.43
N TYR A 43 5.49 -2.71 -6.99
CA TYR A 43 6.79 -3.14 -7.52
C TYR A 43 7.27 -2.25 -8.68
N LEU A 44 6.39 -1.87 -9.60
CA LEU A 44 6.72 -0.91 -10.65
C LEU A 44 7.04 0.47 -10.05
N GLY A 45 6.32 0.89 -9.00
CA GLY A 45 6.56 2.15 -8.28
C GLY A 45 7.93 2.25 -7.61
N VAL A 46 8.56 1.13 -7.25
CA VAL A 46 9.97 1.06 -6.81
C VAL A 46 10.91 1.50 -7.94
N HIS A 47 10.72 0.91 -9.13
CA HIS A 47 11.59 1.15 -10.30
C HIS A 47 11.40 2.55 -10.90
N LEU A 48 10.24 3.16 -10.68
CA LEU A 48 9.93 4.53 -11.11
C LEU A 48 10.22 5.59 -10.05
N ALA A 49 10.84 5.23 -8.91
CA ALA A 49 11.15 6.19 -7.86
C ALA A 49 12.09 7.29 -8.35
N ALA A 50 11.79 8.55 -7.99
CA ALA A 50 12.49 9.72 -8.50
C ALA A 50 13.90 9.92 -7.92
N ASN A 51 14.17 9.33 -6.75
CA ASN A 51 15.46 9.40 -6.06
C ASN A 51 15.73 8.09 -5.31
N ASP A 52 16.99 7.90 -4.93
CA ASP A 52 17.43 6.66 -4.25
C ASP A 52 16.78 6.49 -2.88
N ASP A 53 16.51 7.58 -2.14
CA ASP A 53 15.85 7.51 -0.83
C ASP A 53 14.44 6.91 -0.93
N SER A 54 13.65 7.35 -1.91
CA SER A 54 12.32 6.82 -2.20
C SER A 54 12.38 5.38 -2.72
N ARG A 55 13.40 5.02 -3.52
CA ARG A 55 13.56 3.64 -4.00
C ARG A 55 13.85 2.69 -2.84
N VAL A 56 14.85 3.02 -2.01
CA VAL A 56 15.27 2.20 -0.85
C VAL A 56 14.11 2.02 0.13
N ARG A 57 13.32 3.08 0.39
CA ARG A 57 12.14 2.98 1.26
C ARG A 57 11.07 2.02 0.72
N ARG A 58 10.91 1.92 -0.61
CA ARG A 58 9.91 1.04 -1.25
C ARG A 58 10.39 -0.39 -1.47
N GLU A 59 11.70 -0.63 -1.43
CA GLU A 59 12.32 -1.96 -1.54
C GLU A 59 12.33 -2.75 -0.21
N ALA A 60 12.38 -2.04 0.92
CA ALA A 60 12.48 -2.60 2.27
C ALA A 60 11.14 -3.10 2.82
#